data_AF-A0A3P8SQP0-F1
#
_entry.id   AF-A0A3P8SQP0-F1
#
_cell.length_a   1.000
_cell.length_b   1.000
_cell.length_c   1.000
_cell.angle_alpha   90.00
_cell.angle_beta   90.00
_cell.angle_gamma   90.00
#
_symmetry.space_group_name_H-M   'P 1'
#
loop_
_entity.id
_entity.type
_entity.pdbx_description
1 polymer ?
#
loop_
_entity_poly.entity_id
_entity_poly.type
_entity_poly.pdbx_seq_one_letter_code
_entity_poly.pdbx_strand_id
1 'polypeptide(L)'
;EREDVQKKTFTKWVNSQLAKVRQVNCVLLNPGNILLERGFTRVHSLNNVNRALQILQKNNVELVNIGASDIVDGNHKLILGLIWSIILHWQVKDVMKDVMAGLQQTNSEKILLSWVRQNTRQYPQVNVVNFSSSWNDGLAFNALIHSHRPELFDWSSVEKKMSAIDRLEHAFHKAEQHLGIERLLDPEDVAVPHPDKKSIIMYVTSLFQVLPQSVSMEAIQEVETLPRASPAGVTRVTMEEHYQIQTQQRFSQQITVSVAQGRVRSPSPQPRYKSYAYTQAAYVKSPEQKRRLCFMNYTLTLKVLTWLLSAEDGLQAQPPISNHVEEVKEQFHTHEGYMVELTTHQGSVGRVLRAGAALLGEGNLSEEEDSEVREQMNLLNSRWEHLRVASMERQSRLHEVLMELQHQQLQQLTDWLDVTEARIKRMGAQQLGPDLEDVKYQVEEHKLLQEDLELEQVRVNSLTHMVVVVDESSGDSATAALESKLQVRTQSALTLHTFCP
;
A
#
# COMPACT_ATOMS: atom_id res chain seq x y z
N GLU A 1 -12.94 -14.34 6.87
CA GLU A 1 -12.57 -14.38 8.30
C GLU A 1 -11.83 -13.12 8.75
N ARG A 2 -10.55 -12.87 8.38
CA ARG A 2 -9.85 -11.63 8.81
C ARG A 2 -10.57 -10.34 8.39
N GLU A 3 -11.10 -10.27 7.17
CA GLU A 3 -11.90 -9.13 6.70
C GLU A 3 -13.19 -8.94 7.51
N ASP A 4 -13.81 -10.04 7.95
CA ASP A 4 -15.04 -10.02 8.74
C ASP A 4 -14.77 -9.56 10.18
N VAL A 5 -13.68 -10.04 10.78
CA VAL A 5 -13.19 -9.59 12.10
C VAL A 5 -12.84 -8.11 12.06
N GLN A 6 -12.13 -7.67 11.01
CA GLN A 6 -11.78 -6.27 10.82
C GLN A 6 -13.03 -5.40 10.66
N LYS A 7 -14.01 -5.85 9.87
CA LYS A 7 -15.29 -5.16 9.73
C LYS A 7 -16.04 -5.04 11.06
N LYS A 8 -16.12 -6.12 11.85
CA LYS A 8 -16.75 -6.14 13.18
C LYS A 8 -16.06 -5.14 14.12
N THR A 9 -14.74 -5.20 14.18
CA THR A 9 -13.89 -4.36 15.03
C THR A 9 -13.99 -2.87 14.64
N PHE A 10 -13.86 -2.54 13.36
CA PHE A 10 -13.99 -1.17 12.86
C PHE A 10 -15.40 -0.63 13.06
N THR A 11 -16.42 -1.48 12.92
CA THR A 11 -17.81 -1.11 13.21
C THR A 11 -18.00 -0.70 14.67
N LYS A 12 -17.50 -1.51 15.61
CA LYS A 12 -17.52 -1.20 17.04
C LYS A 12 -16.82 0.13 17.32
N TRP A 13 -15.63 0.32 16.74
CA TRP A 13 -14.88 1.56 16.89
C TRP A 13 -15.63 2.79 16.37
N VAL A 14 -16.20 2.72 15.17
CA VAL A 14 -16.99 3.83 14.61
C VAL A 14 -18.15 4.14 15.56
N ASN A 15 -18.92 3.13 15.97
CA ASN A 15 -20.04 3.32 16.89
C ASN A 15 -19.61 3.94 18.23
N SER A 16 -18.45 3.57 18.77
CA SER A 16 -17.85 4.19 19.96
C SER A 16 -17.66 5.69 19.81
N GLN A 17 -17.05 6.13 18.70
CA GLN A 17 -16.81 7.55 18.45
C GLN A 17 -18.13 8.32 18.27
N LEU A 18 -19.12 7.69 17.63
CA LEU A 18 -20.44 8.28 17.41
C LEU A 18 -21.25 8.40 18.70
N ALA A 19 -21.13 7.44 19.61
CA ALA A 19 -21.81 7.49 20.91
C ALA A 19 -21.36 8.69 21.76
N LYS A 20 -20.10 9.13 21.61
CA LYS A 20 -19.55 10.32 22.29
C LYS A 20 -20.16 11.62 21.76
N VAL A 21 -20.54 11.65 20.49
CA VAL A 21 -21.21 12.78 19.83
C VAL A 21 -22.73 12.58 19.96
N ARG A 22 -23.30 12.88 21.13
CA ARG A 22 -24.76 12.87 21.33
C ARG A 22 -25.42 13.73 20.23
N GLN A 23 -26.15 13.07 19.33
CA GLN A 23 -26.67 13.58 18.04
C GLN A 23 -25.63 13.66 16.91
N VAL A 24 -25.35 12.55 16.21
CA VAL A 24 -25.51 12.42 14.75
C VAL A 24 -25.61 10.92 14.40
N ASN A 25 -26.69 10.52 13.71
CA ASN A 25 -26.74 9.23 13.02
C ASN A 25 -25.63 9.20 11.95
N CYS A 26 -24.50 8.55 12.21
CA CYS A 26 -23.39 8.43 11.25
C CYS A 26 -23.40 7.01 10.63
N VAL A 27 -23.61 6.78 9.32
CA VAL A 27 -23.05 7.31 8.04
C VAL A 27 -22.01 6.38 7.40
N LEU A 28 -21.49 5.35 8.08
CA LEU A 28 -20.52 4.42 7.44
C LEU A 28 -20.99 2.99 7.21
N LEU A 29 -22.17 2.58 7.70
CA LEU A 29 -22.57 1.17 7.66
C LEU A 29 -24.03 0.89 7.25
N ASN A 30 -24.81 1.92 6.90
CA ASN A 30 -26.16 1.75 6.34
C ASN A 30 -26.39 2.76 5.20
N PRO A 31 -26.54 2.33 3.93
CA PRO A 31 -26.70 3.22 2.77
C PRO A 31 -28.07 3.91 2.68
N GLY A 32 -28.78 4.10 3.80
CA GLY A 32 -30.20 4.50 3.80
C GLY A 32 -30.52 5.89 4.35
N ASN A 33 -29.64 6.56 5.11
CA ASN A 33 -29.98 7.85 5.72
C ASN A 33 -28.74 8.73 5.89
N ILE A 34 -28.53 9.67 4.95
CA ILE A 34 -27.56 10.76 5.06
C ILE A 34 -28.33 12.09 4.96
N LEU A 35 -28.10 13.01 5.91
CA LEU A 35 -28.51 14.42 5.85
C LEU A 35 -27.30 15.30 5.51
N LEU A 36 -26.81 15.16 4.29
CA LEU A 36 -26.00 16.10 3.50
C LEU A 36 -26.58 15.93 2.09
N GLU A 37 -27.13 16.99 1.50
CA GLU A 37 -28.14 16.96 0.42
C GLU A 37 -29.26 15.90 0.59
N ARG A 38 -30.49 16.33 0.88
CA ARG A 38 -31.66 15.42 0.94
C ARG A 38 -31.95 14.85 -0.47
N GLY A 39 -31.33 13.73 -0.81
CA GLY A 39 -31.52 13.06 -2.09
C GLY A 39 -31.11 11.59 -2.06
N PHE A 40 -32.00 10.72 -2.53
CA PHE A 40 -31.81 9.25 -2.55
C PHE A 40 -31.09 8.76 -3.81
N THR A 41 -30.61 9.66 -4.67
CA THR A 41 -29.95 9.27 -5.92
C THR A 41 -28.46 9.04 -5.71
N ARG A 42 -27.87 8.16 -6.53
CA ARG A 42 -26.44 7.86 -6.52
C ARG A 42 -25.57 9.11 -6.65
N VAL A 43 -26.02 10.12 -7.40
CA VAL A 43 -25.30 11.39 -7.59
C VAL A 43 -25.16 12.18 -6.29
N HIS A 44 -26.22 12.27 -5.48
CA HIS A 44 -26.15 12.93 -4.16
C HIS A 44 -25.19 12.17 -3.23
N SER A 45 -25.23 10.83 -3.25
CA SER A 45 -24.33 10.00 -2.46
C SER A 45 -22.87 10.20 -2.86
N LEU A 46 -22.57 10.29 -4.16
CA LEU A 46 -21.23 10.60 -4.66
C LEU A 46 -20.75 11.98 -4.22
N ASN A 47 -21.61 13.00 -4.29
CA ASN A 47 -21.27 14.35 -3.82
C ASN A 47 -20.93 14.38 -2.32
N ASN A 48 -21.74 13.69 -1.50
CA ASN A 48 -21.51 13.57 -0.07
C ASN A 48 -20.18 12.89 0.26
N VAL A 49 -19.91 11.75 -0.38
CA VAL A 49 -18.65 11.02 -0.17
C VAL A 49 -17.47 11.85 -0.67
N ASN A 50 -17.56 12.48 -1.85
CA ASN A 50 -16.51 13.38 -2.35
C ASN A 50 -16.22 14.51 -1.35
N ARG A 51 -17.24 15.10 -0.74
CA ARG A 51 -17.07 16.14 0.27
C ARG A 51 -16.34 15.60 1.50
N ALA A 52 -16.69 14.40 1.96
CA ALA A 52 -16.01 13.73 3.06
C ALA A 52 -14.53 13.45 2.71
N LEU A 53 -14.24 12.87 1.53
CA LEU A 53 -12.87 12.60 1.08
C LEU A 53 -12.04 13.89 0.96
N GLN A 54 -12.61 15.00 0.48
CA GLN A 54 -11.95 16.30 0.46
C GLN A 54 -11.61 16.80 1.88
N ILE A 55 -12.49 16.58 2.86
CA ILE A 55 -12.21 16.94 4.26
C ILE A 55 -11.04 16.10 4.78
N LEU A 56 -11.01 14.79 4.49
CA LEU A 56 -9.90 13.92 4.86
C LEU A 56 -8.57 14.39 4.23
N GLN A 57 -8.57 14.70 2.94
CA GLN A 57 -7.39 15.22 2.24
C GLN A 57 -6.91 16.56 2.82
N LYS A 58 -7.82 17.48 3.13
CA LYS A 58 -7.48 18.76 3.79
C LYS A 58 -6.87 18.60 5.18
N ASN A 59 -7.14 17.48 5.85
CA ASN A 59 -6.54 17.13 7.14
C ASN A 59 -5.30 16.23 6.98
N ASN A 60 -4.72 16.13 5.77
CA ASN A 60 -3.53 15.33 5.49
C ASN A 60 -3.71 13.83 5.81
N VAL A 61 -4.91 13.29 5.58
CA VAL A 61 -5.13 11.84 5.61
C VAL A 61 -4.70 11.24 4.28
N GLU A 62 -3.82 10.24 4.33
CA GLU A 62 -3.35 9.49 3.16
C GLU A 62 -4.47 8.59 2.64
N LEU A 63 -4.99 8.92 1.46
CA LEU A 63 -5.99 8.14 0.74
C LEU A 63 -5.36 7.49 -0.48
N VAL A 64 -4.87 6.26 -0.33
CA VAL A 64 -4.26 5.51 -1.44
C VAL A 64 -5.36 4.74 -2.17
N ASN A 65 -5.60 5.08 -3.44
CA ASN A 65 -6.52 4.36 -4.34
C ASN A 65 -7.97 4.25 -3.85
N ILE A 66 -8.51 5.27 -3.17
CA ILE A 66 -9.90 5.30 -2.70
C ILE A 66 -10.66 6.45 -3.37
N GLY A 67 -11.64 6.12 -4.22
CA GLY A 67 -12.55 7.06 -4.85
C GLY A 67 -13.95 7.06 -4.22
N ALA A 68 -14.73 8.12 -4.46
CA ALA A 68 -16.10 8.20 -3.95
C ALA A 68 -17.03 7.12 -4.54
N SER A 69 -16.79 6.70 -5.79
CA SER A 69 -17.52 5.60 -6.42
C SER A 69 -17.33 4.29 -5.66
N ASP A 70 -16.12 4.02 -5.18
CA ASP A 70 -15.82 2.77 -4.47
C ASP A 70 -16.62 2.63 -3.18
N ILE A 71 -16.86 3.74 -2.49
CA ILE A 71 -17.64 3.77 -1.25
C ILE A 71 -19.13 3.66 -1.56
N VAL A 72 -19.64 4.45 -2.51
CA VAL A 72 -21.06 4.47 -2.87
C VAL A 72 -21.51 3.15 -3.50
N ASP A 73 -20.65 2.52 -4.28
CA ASP A 73 -20.93 1.25 -4.96
C ASP A 73 -20.61 0.02 -4.07
N GLY A 74 -20.14 0.23 -2.83
CA GLY A 74 -20.05 -0.82 -1.81
C GLY A 74 -18.80 -1.70 -1.90
N ASN A 75 -17.65 -1.19 -2.34
CA ASN A 75 -16.40 -1.93 -2.33
C ASN A 75 -15.88 -2.09 -0.89
N HIS A 76 -16.21 -3.22 -0.25
CA HIS A 76 -15.91 -3.47 1.17
C HIS A 76 -14.41 -3.31 1.50
N LYS A 77 -13.50 -3.75 0.62
CA LYS A 77 -12.06 -3.63 0.86
C LYS A 77 -11.60 -2.18 0.92
N LEU A 78 -12.08 -1.35 0.00
CA LEU A 78 -11.74 0.08 -0.03
C LEU A 78 -12.44 0.87 1.06
N ILE A 79 -13.65 0.46 1.46
CA ILE A 79 -14.34 1.03 2.63
C ILE A 79 -13.55 0.72 3.91
N LEU A 80 -13.11 -0.52 4.11
CA LEU A 80 -12.26 -0.88 5.26
C LEU A 80 -10.90 -0.17 5.20
N GLY A 81 -10.33 -0.02 4.01
CA GLY A 81 -9.13 0.78 3.78
C GLY A 81 -9.32 2.24 4.21
N LEU A 82 -10.43 2.86 3.82
CA LEU A 82 -10.78 4.23 4.19
C LEU A 82 -10.94 4.39 5.69
N ILE A 83 -11.72 3.51 6.33
CA ILE A 83 -11.93 3.54 7.79
C ILE A 83 -10.60 3.35 8.52
N TRP A 84 -9.73 2.45 8.01
CA TRP A 84 -8.39 2.30 8.56
C TRP A 84 -7.54 3.57 8.42
N SER A 85 -7.54 4.26 7.28
CA SER A 85 -6.80 5.53 7.12
C SER A 85 -7.26 6.58 8.14
N ILE A 86 -8.57 6.63 8.43
CA ILE A 86 -9.15 7.51 9.46
C ILE A 86 -8.64 7.10 10.86
N ILE A 87 -8.73 5.82 11.21
CA ILE A 87 -8.25 5.28 12.50
C ILE A 87 -6.74 5.54 12.66
N LEU A 88 -5.95 5.23 11.65
CA LEU A 88 -4.51 5.41 11.66
C LEU A 88 -4.13 6.88 11.87
N HIS A 89 -4.83 7.80 11.22
CA HIS A 89 -4.53 9.23 11.34
C HIS A 89 -4.92 9.78 12.72
N TRP A 90 -6.17 9.62 13.15
CA TRP A 90 -6.70 10.28 14.36
C TRP A 90 -6.62 9.47 15.65
N GLN A 91 -6.58 8.15 15.58
CA GLN A 91 -6.43 7.35 16.79
C GLN A 91 -4.98 6.96 17.02
N VAL A 92 -4.25 6.55 15.97
CA VAL A 92 -2.89 6.03 16.16
C VAL A 92 -1.86 7.16 16.11
N LYS A 93 -1.72 7.85 14.96
CA LYS A 93 -0.73 8.92 14.77
C LYS A 93 -0.98 10.10 15.71
N ASP A 94 -2.23 10.55 15.87
CA ASP A 94 -2.55 11.70 16.72
C ASP A 94 -2.29 11.42 18.22
N VAL A 95 -2.70 10.26 18.74
CA VAL A 95 -2.43 9.88 20.15
C VAL A 95 -0.94 9.80 20.45
N MET A 96 -0.11 9.44 19.47
CA MET A 96 1.35 9.33 19.64
C MET A 96 2.11 10.57 19.22
N LYS A 97 1.45 11.62 18.75
CA LYS A 97 2.09 12.78 18.12
C LYS A 97 3.19 13.40 18.98
N ASP A 98 2.94 13.59 20.27
CA ASP A 98 3.90 14.21 21.18
C ASP A 98 5.11 13.29 21.44
N VAL A 99 4.87 11.98 21.57
CA VAL A 99 5.93 10.97 21.74
C VAL A 99 6.76 10.84 20.45
N MET A 100 6.11 10.85 19.29
CA MET A 100 6.74 10.84 17.97
C MET A 100 7.64 12.06 17.77
N ALA A 101 7.16 13.24 18.13
CA ALA A 101 7.93 14.49 18.05
C ALA A 101 9.11 14.49 19.02
N GLY A 102 8.89 14.06 20.28
CA GLY A 102 9.93 14.02 21.31
C GLY A 102 11.06 13.03 21.00
N LEU A 103 10.74 11.90 20.34
CA LEU A 103 11.71 10.85 19.98
C LEU A 103 12.21 10.96 18.54
N GLN A 104 11.71 11.94 17.77
CA GLN A 104 12.00 12.10 16.34
C GLN A 104 11.77 10.80 15.54
N GLN A 105 10.69 10.07 15.85
CA GLN A 105 10.32 8.83 15.17
C GLN A 105 8.99 9.01 14.42
N THR A 106 8.93 8.53 13.18
CA THR A 106 7.72 8.59 12.33
C THR A 106 6.92 7.28 12.32
N ASN A 107 7.53 6.17 12.75
CA ASN A 107 6.91 4.86 12.74
C ASN A 107 6.14 4.58 14.06
N SER A 108 4.83 4.82 14.02
CA SER A 108 3.92 4.57 15.15
C SER A 108 3.89 3.10 15.62
N GLU A 109 4.02 2.14 14.68
CA GLU A 109 4.04 0.71 15.02
C GLU A 109 5.28 0.35 15.84
N LYS A 110 6.45 0.89 15.47
CA LYS A 110 7.70 0.70 16.20
C LYS A 110 7.62 1.28 17.60
N ILE A 111 7.06 2.48 17.75
CA ILE A 111 6.89 3.13 19.06
C ILE A 111 5.98 2.28 19.94
N LEU A 112 4.82 1.85 19.42
CA LEU A 112 3.93 0.95 20.16
C LEU A 112 4.63 -0.34 20.56
N LEU A 113 5.36 -0.98 19.64
CA LEU A 113 6.02 -2.25 19.93
C LEU A 113 7.09 -2.08 21.02
N SER A 114 7.84 -0.98 20.96
CA SER A 114 8.83 -0.61 21.98
C SER A 114 8.17 -0.37 23.33
N TRP A 115 7.07 0.39 23.37
CA TRP A 115 6.28 0.63 24.57
C TRP A 115 5.77 -0.67 25.18
N VAL A 116 5.20 -1.57 24.36
CA VAL A 116 4.68 -2.84 24.85
C VAL A 116 5.79 -3.67 25.49
N ARG A 117 6.91 -3.86 24.77
CA ARG A 117 8.03 -4.67 25.25
C ARG A 117 8.65 -4.11 26.53
N GLN A 118 8.79 -2.78 26.63
CA GLN A 118 9.29 -2.12 27.83
C GLN A 118 8.40 -2.42 29.05
N ASN A 119 7.07 -2.38 28.86
CA ASN A 119 6.11 -2.62 29.93
C ASN A 119 5.89 -4.09 30.26
N THR A 120 6.18 -5.00 29.32
CA THR A 120 6.08 -6.45 29.56
C THR A 120 7.41 -7.11 29.92
N ARG A 121 8.51 -6.35 30.08
CA ARG A 121 9.86 -6.89 30.31
C ARG A 121 9.99 -7.76 31.56
N GLN A 122 9.14 -7.54 32.57
CA GLN A 122 9.16 -8.28 33.83
C GLN A 122 8.39 -9.62 33.77
N TYR A 123 7.80 -9.96 32.63
CA TYR A 123 7.03 -11.19 32.43
C TYR A 123 7.75 -12.11 31.44
N PRO A 124 8.56 -13.08 31.93
CA PRO A 124 9.40 -13.93 31.07
C PRO A 124 8.65 -14.71 29.98
N GLN A 125 7.36 -14.96 30.19
CA GLN A 125 6.48 -15.73 29.33
C GLN A 125 5.89 -14.89 28.22
N VAL A 126 6.06 -13.56 28.28
CA VAL A 126 5.51 -12.61 27.31
C VAL A 126 6.65 -12.09 26.44
N ASN A 127 6.63 -12.48 25.18
CA ASN A 127 7.55 -11.96 24.18
C ASN A 127 6.77 -11.40 22.97
N VAL A 128 6.61 -10.07 22.96
CA VAL A 128 5.89 -9.39 21.89
C VAL A 128 6.86 -8.97 20.80
N VAL A 129 6.68 -9.51 19.59
CA VAL A 129 7.50 -9.21 18.40
C VAL A 129 6.68 -8.74 17.21
N ASN A 130 5.35 -8.85 17.28
CA ASN A 130 4.42 -8.40 16.23
C ASN A 130 3.07 -7.99 16.84
N PHE A 131 2.17 -7.44 16.03
CA PHE A 131 0.79 -7.11 16.41
C PHE A 131 -0.23 -8.16 15.93
N SER A 132 0.16 -9.43 15.84
CA SER A 132 -0.73 -10.52 15.45
C SER A 132 -0.52 -11.71 16.39
N SER A 133 0.24 -12.73 15.99
CA SER A 133 0.42 -13.98 16.75
C SER A 133 1.00 -13.80 18.15
N SER A 134 1.76 -12.73 18.43
CA SER A 134 2.25 -12.43 19.79
C SER A 134 1.14 -12.13 20.82
N TRP A 135 -0.12 -11.99 20.39
CA TRP A 135 -1.24 -11.56 21.23
C TRP A 135 -2.33 -12.62 21.40
N ASN A 136 -2.26 -13.71 20.64
CA ASN A 136 -3.37 -14.67 20.54
C ASN A 136 -3.59 -15.52 21.81
N ASP A 137 -2.58 -15.61 22.68
CA ASP A 137 -2.65 -16.34 23.94
C ASP A 137 -3.20 -15.51 25.11
N GLY A 138 -3.45 -14.21 24.88
CA GLY A 138 -3.97 -13.26 25.85
C GLY A 138 -2.98 -12.81 26.93
N LEU A 139 -1.75 -13.32 26.98
CA LEU A 139 -0.81 -12.97 28.06
C LEU A 139 -0.31 -11.53 27.93
N ALA A 140 -0.03 -11.06 26.69
CA ALA A 140 0.45 -9.71 26.44
C ALA A 140 -0.53 -8.63 26.93
N PHE A 141 -1.85 -8.81 26.71
CA PHE A 141 -2.86 -7.86 27.19
C PHE A 141 -2.90 -7.79 28.72
N ASN A 142 -2.90 -8.95 29.39
CA ASN A 142 -2.91 -9.00 30.85
C ASN A 142 -1.61 -8.42 31.44
N ALA A 143 -0.46 -8.66 30.81
CA ALA A 143 0.83 -8.16 31.29
C ALA A 143 0.88 -6.63 31.27
N LEU A 144 0.36 -6.00 30.20
CA LEU A 144 0.27 -4.54 30.10
C LEU A 144 -0.63 -3.91 31.16
N ILE A 145 -1.75 -4.56 31.48
CA ILE A 145 -2.65 -4.08 32.53
C ILE A 145 -1.96 -4.26 33.90
N HIS A 146 -1.41 -5.44 34.18
CA HIS A 146 -0.79 -5.77 35.46
C HIS A 146 0.50 -4.97 35.71
N SER A 147 1.28 -4.62 34.67
CA SER A 147 2.51 -3.81 34.83
C SER A 147 2.23 -2.42 35.39
N HIS A 148 1.05 -1.86 35.07
CA HIS A 148 0.64 -0.54 35.52
C HIS A 148 -0.33 -0.58 36.70
N ARG A 149 -1.05 -1.69 36.87
CA ARG A 149 -2.10 -1.89 37.88
C ARG A 149 -2.02 -3.30 38.48
N PRO A 150 -0.94 -3.64 39.20
CA PRO A 150 -0.72 -4.98 39.75
C PRO A 150 -1.76 -5.37 40.81
N GLU A 151 -2.47 -4.39 41.39
CA GLU A 151 -3.53 -4.61 42.37
C GLU A 151 -4.80 -5.24 41.81
N LEU A 152 -5.01 -5.21 40.49
CA LEU A 152 -6.28 -5.61 39.87
C LEU A 152 -6.51 -7.12 39.84
N PHE A 153 -5.44 -7.92 39.82
CA PHE A 153 -5.47 -9.38 39.79
C PHE A 153 -4.07 -9.96 40.04
N ASP A 154 -4.02 -11.23 40.44
CA ASP A 154 -2.77 -11.98 40.55
C ASP A 154 -2.32 -12.54 39.20
N TRP A 155 -1.11 -12.18 38.76
CA TRP A 155 -0.50 -12.68 37.53
C TRP A 155 -0.43 -14.21 37.47
N SER A 156 -0.11 -14.86 38.60
CA SER A 156 0.11 -16.31 38.61
C SER A 156 -1.15 -17.11 38.25
N SER A 157 -2.32 -16.56 38.59
CA SER A 157 -3.61 -17.12 38.24
C SER A 157 -3.89 -17.03 36.74
N VAL A 158 -3.58 -15.89 36.12
CA VAL A 158 -3.77 -15.67 34.68
C VAL A 158 -2.82 -16.55 33.86
N GLU A 159 -1.55 -16.60 34.26
CA GLU A 159 -0.52 -17.39 33.60
C GLU A 159 -0.85 -18.89 33.62
N LYS A 160 -1.21 -19.44 34.79
CA LYS A 160 -1.23 -20.91 34.97
C LYS A 160 -2.62 -21.55 34.89
N LYS A 161 -3.69 -20.78 35.12
CA LYS A 161 -5.04 -21.36 35.34
C LYS A 161 -6.06 -21.03 34.25
N MET A 162 -5.74 -20.11 33.34
CA MET A 162 -6.68 -19.63 32.33
C MET A 162 -6.29 -20.11 30.93
N SER A 163 -7.30 -20.41 30.11
CA SER A 163 -7.11 -20.64 28.67
C SER A 163 -6.84 -19.32 27.93
N ALA A 164 -6.43 -19.38 26.66
CA ALA A 164 -6.21 -18.18 25.85
C ALA A 164 -7.49 -17.31 25.76
N ILE A 165 -8.65 -17.93 25.51
CA ILE A 165 -9.95 -17.24 25.44
C ILE A 165 -10.28 -16.59 26.79
N ASP A 166 -10.10 -17.32 27.90
CA ASP A 166 -10.40 -16.77 29.24
C ASP A 166 -9.47 -15.62 29.61
N ARG A 167 -8.19 -15.68 29.22
CA ARG A 167 -7.23 -14.58 29.43
C ARG A 167 -7.62 -13.34 28.63
N LEU A 168 -8.06 -13.51 27.40
CA LEU A 168 -8.52 -12.42 26.54
C LEU A 168 -9.80 -11.78 27.11
N GLU A 169 -10.80 -12.59 27.46
CA GLU A 169 -12.03 -12.13 28.13
C GLU A 169 -11.70 -11.37 29.42
N HIS A 170 -10.82 -11.94 30.26
CA HIS A 170 -10.39 -11.33 31.50
C HIS A 170 -9.72 -9.97 31.27
N ALA A 171 -8.77 -9.88 30.32
CA ALA A 171 -8.10 -8.62 30.01
C ALA A 171 -9.08 -7.55 29.52
N PHE A 172 -9.97 -7.90 28.58
CA PHE A 172 -10.92 -6.96 28.01
C PHE A 172 -11.95 -6.50 29.05
N HIS A 173 -12.41 -7.39 29.92
CA HIS A 173 -13.29 -7.04 31.03
C HIS A 173 -12.61 -6.11 32.04
N LYS A 174 -11.36 -6.39 32.43
CA LYS A 174 -10.60 -5.53 33.36
C LYS A 174 -10.33 -4.15 32.76
N ALA A 175 -9.99 -4.08 31.47
CA ALA A 175 -9.78 -2.83 30.76
C ALA A 175 -11.07 -1.99 30.68
N GLU A 176 -12.22 -2.61 30.43
CA GLU A 176 -13.52 -1.93 30.42
C GLU A 176 -13.88 -1.38 31.81
N GLN A 177 -13.83 -2.22 32.84
CA GLN A 177 -14.28 -1.86 34.19
C GLN A 177 -13.38 -0.83 34.87
N HIS A 178 -12.06 -0.91 34.67
CA HIS A 178 -11.10 -0.12 35.44
C HIS A 178 -10.39 0.97 34.63
N LEU A 179 -10.31 0.82 33.30
CA LEU A 179 -9.63 1.80 32.43
C LEU A 179 -10.61 2.52 31.49
N GLY A 180 -11.89 2.14 31.47
CA GLY A 180 -12.91 2.74 30.61
C GLY A 180 -12.68 2.46 29.12
N ILE A 181 -11.94 1.41 28.79
CA ILE A 181 -11.64 1.02 27.41
C ILE A 181 -12.77 0.13 26.88
N GLU A 182 -13.38 0.54 25.78
CA GLU A 182 -14.45 -0.23 25.14
C GLU A 182 -13.96 -1.57 24.59
N ARG A 183 -14.83 -2.58 24.61
CA ARG A 183 -14.56 -3.95 24.14
C ARG A 183 -14.62 -4.06 22.61
N LEU A 184 -13.61 -3.51 21.95
CA LEU A 184 -13.50 -3.49 20.49
C LEU A 184 -13.21 -4.86 19.87
N LEU A 185 -12.51 -5.73 20.62
CA LEU A 185 -12.13 -7.08 20.20
C LEU A 185 -12.97 -8.12 20.93
N ASP A 186 -13.29 -9.21 20.24
CA ASP A 186 -13.89 -10.39 20.86
C ASP A 186 -12.83 -11.48 21.07
N PRO A 187 -12.83 -12.19 22.21
CA PRO A 187 -11.82 -13.20 22.51
C PRO A 187 -11.66 -14.27 21.44
N GLU A 188 -12.77 -14.73 20.84
CA GLU A 188 -12.75 -15.76 19.80
C GLU A 188 -12.05 -15.31 18.50
N ASP A 189 -12.14 -14.01 18.19
CA ASP A 189 -11.54 -13.43 16.99
C ASP A 189 -10.02 -13.18 17.16
N VAL A 190 -9.54 -13.19 18.41
CA VAL A 190 -8.13 -12.99 18.76
C VAL A 190 -7.42 -14.30 19.08
N ALA A 191 -8.11 -15.27 19.69
CA ALA A 191 -7.61 -16.60 20.06
C ALA A 191 -7.43 -17.54 18.85
N VAL A 192 -6.92 -17.00 17.75
CA VAL A 192 -6.62 -17.71 16.50
C VAL A 192 -5.11 -17.63 16.24
N PRO A 193 -4.52 -18.52 15.43
CA PRO A 193 -3.08 -18.49 15.18
C PRO A 193 -2.55 -17.12 14.68
N HIS A 194 -3.36 -16.40 13.90
CA HIS A 194 -2.96 -15.19 13.20
C HIS A 194 -4.07 -14.13 13.19
N PRO A 195 -4.29 -13.44 14.33
CA PRO A 195 -5.33 -12.43 14.47
C PRO A 195 -5.04 -11.18 13.62
N ASP A 196 -6.09 -10.41 13.30
CA ASP A 196 -5.97 -9.24 12.42
C ASP A 196 -5.09 -8.14 13.05
N LYS A 197 -3.98 -7.82 12.37
CA LYS A 197 -2.98 -6.86 12.84
C LYS A 197 -3.56 -5.50 13.16
N LYS A 198 -4.42 -4.96 12.28
CA LYS A 198 -5.01 -3.62 12.43
C LYS A 198 -5.92 -3.54 13.65
N SER A 199 -6.70 -4.60 13.87
CA SER A 199 -7.58 -4.74 15.02
C SER A 199 -6.80 -4.76 16.34
N ILE A 200 -5.69 -5.50 16.42
CA ILE A 200 -4.80 -5.50 17.60
C ILE A 200 -4.18 -4.12 17.83
N ILE A 201 -3.58 -3.49 16.81
CA ILE A 201 -2.99 -2.14 16.91
C ILE A 201 -4.03 -1.15 17.46
N MET A 202 -5.25 -1.18 16.93
CA MET A 202 -6.31 -0.27 17.33
C MET A 202 -6.66 -0.41 18.82
N TYR A 203 -6.76 -1.63 19.34
CA TYR A 203 -7.04 -1.88 20.75
C TYR A 203 -5.85 -1.54 21.66
N VAL A 204 -4.62 -1.90 21.25
CA VAL A 204 -3.40 -1.57 22.00
C VAL A 204 -3.18 -0.06 22.06
N THR A 205 -3.54 0.68 21.00
CA THR A 205 -3.52 2.14 21.01
C THR A 205 -4.48 2.72 22.05
N SER A 206 -5.66 2.10 22.26
CA SER A 206 -6.58 2.51 23.32
C SER A 206 -5.99 2.30 24.72
N LEU A 207 -5.22 1.22 24.94
CA LEU A 207 -4.46 1.02 26.18
C LEU A 207 -3.36 2.08 26.35
N PHE A 208 -2.59 2.33 25.30
CA PHE A 208 -1.54 3.35 25.29
C PHE A 208 -2.08 4.75 25.62
N GLN A 209 -3.28 5.08 25.15
CA GLN A 209 -3.90 6.38 25.40
C GLN A 209 -4.18 6.66 26.88
N VAL A 210 -4.52 5.63 27.66
CA VAL A 210 -4.95 5.77 29.07
C VAL A 210 -3.88 5.36 30.09
N LEU A 211 -2.84 4.67 29.64
CA LEU A 211 -1.70 4.26 30.46
C LEU A 211 -0.50 5.21 30.25
N PRO A 212 0.49 5.23 31.17
CA PRO A 212 1.70 6.00 31.01
C PRO A 212 2.42 5.77 29.67
N GLN A 213 2.63 6.84 28.91
CA GLN A 213 3.15 6.82 27.54
C GLN A 213 4.68 6.91 27.46
N SER A 214 5.39 6.56 28.54
CA SER A 214 6.86 6.65 28.58
C SER A 214 7.51 5.59 27.70
N VAL A 215 8.25 6.02 26.68
CA VAL A 215 9.05 5.17 25.78
C VAL A 215 10.47 5.72 25.72
N SER A 216 11.47 4.87 25.94
CA SER A 216 12.87 5.27 25.87
C SER A 216 13.48 4.99 24.48
N MET A 217 14.54 5.73 24.12
CA MET A 217 15.26 5.50 22.86
C MET A 217 15.95 4.13 22.84
N GLU A 218 16.38 3.63 23.99
CA GLU A 218 16.96 2.28 24.11
C GLU A 218 15.93 1.20 23.80
N ALA A 219 14.68 1.37 24.24
CA ALA A 219 13.58 0.45 23.91
C ALA A 219 13.29 0.45 22.39
N ILE A 220 13.40 1.61 21.74
CA ILE A 220 13.24 1.76 20.29
C ILE A 220 14.35 1.03 19.53
N GLN A 221 15.61 1.15 19.98
CA GLN A 221 16.75 0.45 19.38
C GLN A 221 16.67 -1.06 19.59
N GLU A 222 16.20 -1.53 20.75
CA GLU A 222 16.01 -2.96 21.02
C GLU A 222 15.10 -3.60 19.95
N VAL A 223 14.02 -2.91 19.57
CA VAL A 223 13.10 -3.37 18.52
C VAL A 223 13.77 -3.46 17.15
N GLU A 224 14.72 -2.58 16.81
CA GLU A 224 15.46 -2.64 15.55
C GLU A 224 16.37 -3.88 15.47
N THR A 225 16.86 -4.35 16.61
CA THR A 225 17.76 -5.50 16.71
C THR A 225 17.03 -6.85 16.75
N LEU A 226 15.69 -6.86 16.83
CA LEU A 226 14.91 -8.09 16.84
C LEU A 226 15.15 -8.89 15.55
N PRO A 227 15.26 -10.23 15.62
CA PRO A 227 15.40 -11.06 14.43
C PRO A 227 14.22 -10.83 13.49
N ARG A 228 14.48 -10.23 12.32
CA ARG A 228 13.55 -10.31 11.21
C ARG A 228 13.44 -11.79 10.85
N ALA A 229 12.22 -12.33 10.89
CA ALA A 229 11.95 -13.70 10.49
C ALA A 229 12.52 -13.94 9.08
N SER A 230 13.68 -14.58 8.99
CA SER A 230 14.29 -14.98 7.73
C SER A 230 13.74 -16.37 7.36
N PRO A 231 13.28 -16.59 6.12
CA PRO A 231 12.50 -17.77 5.72
C PRO A 231 13.40 -18.99 5.40
N ALA A 232 14.28 -19.36 6.33
CA ALA A 232 15.14 -20.54 6.19
C ALA A 232 14.80 -21.58 7.25
N GLY A 233 13.89 -22.51 6.91
CA GLY A 233 13.72 -23.75 7.68
C GLY A 233 12.29 -24.11 8.10
N VAL A 234 11.31 -24.10 7.19
CA VAL A 234 10.06 -24.87 7.38
C VAL A 234 9.71 -25.60 6.10
N THR A 235 9.85 -26.92 6.14
CA THR A 235 9.42 -27.84 5.10
C THR A 235 7.88 -27.93 5.12
N ARG A 236 7.25 -27.43 4.03
CA ARG A 236 5.91 -27.78 3.50
C ARG A 236 4.77 -27.89 4.53
N VAL A 237 3.96 -26.83 4.65
CA VAL A 237 2.49 -26.76 4.49
C VAL A 237 2.00 -25.39 5.01
N THR A 238 1.09 -24.77 4.24
CA THR A 238 0.36 -23.50 4.45
C THR A 238 1.20 -22.23 4.67
N MET A 239 1.49 -21.54 3.56
CA MET A 239 2.01 -20.17 3.56
C MET A 239 0.91 -19.19 3.97
N GLU A 240 1.24 -18.36 4.95
CA GLU A 240 0.49 -17.17 5.31
C GLU A 240 1.07 -15.95 4.60
N GLU A 241 0.17 -15.19 3.97
CA GLU A 241 0.47 -13.99 3.20
C GLU A 241 0.78 -12.81 4.14
N HIS A 242 2.07 -12.57 4.39
CA HIS A 242 2.58 -11.23 4.68
C HIS A 242 2.72 -10.48 3.35
N TYR A 243 1.90 -9.45 3.16
CA TYR A 243 1.96 -8.55 2.00
C TYR A 243 3.18 -7.62 2.15
N GLN A 244 4.32 -8.03 1.59
CA GLN A 244 5.17 -7.11 0.84
C GLN A 244 4.65 -7.13 -0.60
N ILE A 245 4.33 -5.96 -1.15
CA ILE A 245 3.95 -5.84 -2.56
C ILE A 245 5.22 -6.04 -3.39
N GLN A 246 5.62 -7.30 -3.56
CA GLN A 246 6.40 -7.74 -4.71
C GLN A 246 5.41 -8.21 -5.76
N THR A 247 5.42 -7.52 -6.89
CA THR A 247 4.74 -7.84 -8.14
C THR A 247 5.22 -9.18 -8.71
N GLN A 248 4.80 -10.30 -8.11
CA GLN A 248 4.84 -11.62 -8.73
C GLN A 248 3.55 -12.37 -8.43
N GLN A 249 2.50 -12.06 -9.20
CA GLN A 249 1.32 -12.91 -9.24
C GLN A 249 1.58 -14.10 -10.16
N ARG A 250 1.92 -15.24 -9.54
CA ARG A 250 1.73 -16.57 -10.13
C ARG A 250 0.24 -16.90 -10.12
N PHE A 251 -0.39 -16.91 -11.29
CA PHE A 251 -1.74 -17.45 -11.46
C PHE A 251 -1.68 -18.98 -11.41
N SER A 252 -2.35 -19.57 -10.42
CA SER A 252 -2.60 -21.00 -10.35
C SER A 252 -3.55 -21.41 -11.47
N GLN A 253 -3.04 -22.31 -12.30
CA GLN A 253 -3.79 -23.11 -13.25
C GLN A 253 -4.87 -23.91 -12.53
N GLN A 254 -6.08 -23.95 -13.09
CA GLN A 254 -6.92 -25.16 -13.16
C GLN A 254 -8.23 -24.86 -13.92
N ILE A 255 -8.13 -24.85 -15.25
CA ILE A 255 -9.04 -25.62 -16.12
C ILE A 255 -8.14 -26.19 -17.22
N THR A 256 -7.80 -27.46 -17.12
CA THR A 256 -7.06 -28.18 -18.16
C THR A 256 -8.03 -28.52 -19.28
N VAL A 257 -7.89 -27.88 -20.45
CA VAL A 257 -8.32 -28.48 -21.71
C VAL A 257 -7.14 -28.42 -22.67
N SER A 258 -6.61 -29.59 -22.96
CA SER A 258 -5.43 -29.81 -23.80
C SER A 258 -5.65 -29.27 -25.22
N VAL A 259 -4.82 -28.31 -25.63
CA VAL A 259 -4.73 -27.92 -27.05
C VAL A 259 -3.34 -28.30 -27.55
N ALA A 260 -3.32 -29.27 -28.46
CA ALA A 260 -2.12 -29.76 -29.12
C ALA A 260 -1.44 -28.63 -29.90
N GLN A 261 -0.12 -28.53 -29.77
CA GLN A 261 0.72 -27.59 -30.50
C GLN A 261 0.77 -27.94 -31.99
N GLY A 262 0.37 -27.00 -32.84
CA GLY A 262 0.65 -27.00 -34.27
C GLY A 262 1.19 -25.64 -34.71
N ARG A 263 2.47 -25.60 -35.11
CA ARG A 263 3.09 -24.43 -35.76
C ARG A 263 2.43 -24.17 -37.11
N VAL A 264 2.00 -22.95 -37.39
CA VAL A 264 1.84 -22.47 -38.78
C VAL A 264 2.33 -21.03 -38.90
N ARG A 265 3.23 -20.82 -39.87
CA ARG A 265 3.76 -19.52 -40.32
C ARG A 265 2.69 -18.74 -41.10
N SER A 266 2.72 -17.42 -40.92
CA SER A 266 2.11 -16.30 -41.69
C SER A 266 2.00 -16.51 -43.22
N PRO A 267 0.98 -15.94 -43.93
CA PRO A 267 0.91 -14.49 -44.22
C PRO A 267 -0.51 -13.85 -44.30
N SER A 268 -0.54 -12.50 -44.25
CA SER A 268 -1.63 -11.51 -44.53
C SER A 268 -2.79 -11.99 -45.43
N PRO A 269 -4.09 -11.60 -45.22
CA PRO A 269 -4.56 -10.21 -45.33
C PRO A 269 -5.67 -9.78 -44.33
N GLN A 270 -5.88 -8.47 -44.19
CA GLN A 270 -6.98 -7.84 -43.43
C GLN A 270 -8.33 -8.57 -43.58
N PRO A 271 -9.06 -8.88 -42.49
CA PRO A 271 -10.47 -9.19 -42.58
C PRO A 271 -11.31 -7.93 -42.37
N ARG A 272 -12.06 -7.58 -43.41
CA ARG A 272 -13.18 -6.64 -43.37
C ARG A 272 -14.10 -6.98 -42.21
N TYR A 273 -14.26 -6.01 -41.32
CA TYR A 273 -15.30 -5.96 -40.30
C TYR A 273 -16.68 -6.05 -40.98
N LYS A 274 -17.32 -7.22 -40.95
CA LYS A 274 -18.73 -7.36 -41.29
C LYS A 274 -19.47 -7.98 -40.11
N SER A 275 -20.00 -7.06 -39.32
CA SER A 275 -21.10 -7.13 -38.36
C SER A 275 -22.38 -7.78 -38.95
N TYR A 276 -22.33 -9.06 -39.34
CA TYR A 276 -23.51 -9.76 -39.87
C TYR A 276 -23.94 -10.99 -39.05
N ALA A 277 -23.06 -11.55 -38.22
CA ALA A 277 -23.43 -12.64 -37.30
C ALA A 277 -24.24 -12.16 -36.08
N TYR A 278 -24.27 -10.85 -35.79
CA TYR A 278 -24.95 -10.30 -34.61
C TYR A 278 -26.32 -9.65 -34.90
N THR A 279 -26.80 -9.69 -36.13
CA THR A 279 -28.03 -8.97 -36.55
C THR A 279 -29.25 -9.85 -36.82
N GLN A 280 -29.25 -11.11 -36.37
CA GLN A 280 -30.39 -12.03 -36.55
C GLN A 280 -31.13 -12.47 -35.28
N ALA A 281 -31.03 -11.76 -34.16
CA ALA A 281 -31.85 -12.03 -32.98
C ALA A 281 -33.24 -11.33 -33.02
N ALA A 282 -33.83 -11.18 -34.21
CA ALA A 282 -35.09 -10.45 -34.41
C ALA A 282 -36.20 -11.31 -35.05
N TYR A 283 -36.41 -12.57 -34.62
CA TYR A 283 -37.67 -13.29 -34.90
C TYR A 283 -38.08 -14.27 -33.77
N VAL A 284 -38.91 -13.74 -32.84
CA VAL A 284 -40.03 -14.32 -32.03
C VAL A 284 -39.95 -15.81 -31.55
N LYS A 285 -40.00 -16.15 -30.24
CA LYS A 285 -41.15 -16.13 -29.28
C LYS A 285 -40.68 -15.97 -27.81
N SER A 286 -41.43 -15.22 -26.98
CA SER A 286 -40.99 -14.73 -25.64
C SER A 286 -41.36 -15.62 -24.43
N PRO A 287 -40.75 -15.42 -23.25
CA PRO A 287 -41.23 -14.39 -22.31
C PRO A 287 -40.11 -13.41 -21.88
N GLU A 288 -40.53 -12.23 -21.43
CA GLU A 288 -39.80 -10.96 -21.41
C GLU A 288 -38.51 -10.90 -20.56
N GLN A 289 -38.17 -11.95 -19.81
CA GLN A 289 -36.93 -12.05 -19.02
C GLN A 289 -35.71 -12.50 -19.85
N LYS A 290 -35.88 -13.44 -20.80
CA LYS A 290 -34.78 -13.84 -21.72
C LYS A 290 -34.35 -12.70 -22.64
N ARG A 291 -35.30 -11.85 -23.07
CA ARG A 291 -35.02 -10.64 -23.86
C ARG A 291 -34.20 -9.60 -23.08
N ARG A 292 -34.49 -9.39 -21.79
CA ARG A 292 -33.71 -8.46 -20.95
C ARG A 292 -32.32 -9.00 -20.65
N LEU A 293 -32.19 -10.30 -20.37
CA LEU A 293 -30.89 -10.94 -20.11
C LEU A 293 -29.99 -10.95 -21.36
N CYS A 294 -30.53 -11.30 -22.54
CA CYS A 294 -29.80 -11.21 -23.81
C CYS A 294 -29.44 -9.77 -24.20
N PHE A 295 -30.35 -8.81 -24.02
CA PHE A 295 -30.07 -7.40 -24.34
C PHE A 295 -29.02 -6.78 -23.41
N MET A 296 -29.05 -7.13 -22.11
CA MET A 296 -28.04 -6.71 -21.14
C MET A 296 -26.68 -7.37 -21.42
N ASN A 297 -26.64 -8.66 -21.74
CA ASN A 297 -25.41 -9.36 -22.12
C ASN A 297 -24.82 -8.81 -23.42
N TYR A 298 -25.64 -8.54 -24.44
CA TYR A 298 -25.19 -7.92 -25.69
C TYR A 298 -24.58 -6.54 -25.48
N THR A 299 -25.28 -5.68 -24.74
CA THR A 299 -24.82 -4.32 -24.43
C THR A 299 -23.50 -4.35 -23.67
N LEU A 300 -23.32 -5.33 -22.76
CA LEU A 300 -22.08 -5.51 -22.01
C LEU A 300 -20.93 -6.01 -22.91
N THR A 301 -21.19 -6.97 -23.78
CA THR A 301 -20.20 -7.50 -24.73
C THR A 301 -19.70 -6.43 -25.69
N LEU A 302 -20.59 -5.63 -26.26
CA LEU A 302 -20.20 -4.51 -27.13
C LEU A 302 -19.33 -3.50 -26.39
N LYS A 303 -19.71 -3.11 -25.16
CA LYS A 303 -18.93 -2.17 -24.34
C LYS A 303 -17.53 -2.69 -24.05
N VAL A 304 -17.40 -3.99 -23.73
CA VAL A 304 -16.09 -4.60 -23.48
C VAL A 304 -15.24 -4.63 -24.75
N LEU A 305 -15.80 -4.97 -25.90
CA LEU A 305 -15.06 -5.00 -27.17
C LEU A 305 -14.61 -3.61 -27.63
N THR A 306 -15.48 -2.60 -27.53
CA THR A 306 -15.13 -1.20 -27.84
C THR A 306 -14.03 -0.70 -26.93
N TRP A 307 -14.14 -0.97 -25.63
CA TRP A 307 -13.10 -0.61 -24.68
C TRP A 307 -11.78 -1.33 -24.97
N LEU A 308 -11.82 -2.64 -25.24
CA LEU A 308 -10.62 -3.43 -25.51
C LEU A 308 -9.85 -2.91 -26.74
N LEU A 309 -10.57 -2.52 -27.80
CA LEU A 309 -9.96 -1.84 -28.96
C LEU A 309 -9.28 -0.54 -28.54
N SER A 310 -9.99 0.32 -27.79
CA SER A 310 -9.43 1.59 -27.31
C SER A 310 -8.22 1.39 -26.40
N ALA A 311 -8.20 0.35 -25.58
CA ALA A 311 -7.12 0.05 -24.66
C ALA A 311 -5.90 -0.54 -25.38
N GLU A 312 -6.11 -1.36 -26.41
CA GLU A 312 -5.05 -1.85 -27.31
C GLU A 312 -4.40 -0.68 -28.07
N ASP A 313 -5.21 0.20 -28.67
CA ASP A 313 -4.73 1.41 -29.35
C ASP A 313 -4.01 2.34 -28.36
N GLY A 314 -4.55 2.50 -27.15
CA GLY A 314 -3.96 3.29 -26.08
C GLY A 314 -2.59 2.78 -25.65
N LEU A 315 -2.39 1.45 -25.58
CA LEU A 315 -1.08 0.87 -25.27
C LEU A 315 -0.09 1.07 -26.42
N GLN A 316 -0.54 0.90 -27.67
CA GLN A 316 0.29 1.10 -28.86
C GLN A 316 0.70 2.55 -29.07
N ALA A 317 -0.15 3.50 -28.67
CA ALA A 317 0.12 4.93 -28.77
C ALA A 317 1.14 5.44 -27.73
N GLN A 318 1.46 4.65 -26.70
CA GLN A 318 2.43 5.09 -25.69
C GLN A 318 3.84 5.20 -26.29
N PRO A 319 4.58 6.28 -25.99
CA PRO A 319 5.91 6.49 -26.54
C PRO A 319 6.91 5.41 -26.06
N PRO A 320 8.03 5.20 -26.77
CA PRO A 320 9.12 4.36 -26.28
C PRO A 320 9.65 4.90 -24.94
N ILE A 321 10.20 4.00 -24.11
CA ILE A 321 10.74 4.37 -22.80
C ILE A 321 11.93 5.30 -22.99
N SER A 322 11.91 6.45 -22.32
CA SER A 322 12.99 7.45 -22.40
C SER A 322 14.26 7.00 -21.66
N ASN A 323 15.37 7.69 -21.92
CA ASN A 323 16.62 7.60 -21.18
C ASN A 323 16.81 8.76 -20.18
N HIS A 324 15.83 9.65 -20.03
CA HIS A 324 15.86 10.75 -19.06
C HIS A 324 14.93 10.48 -17.89
N VAL A 325 15.41 10.69 -16.66
CA VAL A 325 14.67 10.32 -15.44
C VAL A 325 13.29 10.98 -15.36
N GLU A 326 13.19 12.27 -15.63
CA GLU A 326 11.92 13.00 -15.52
C GLU A 326 10.89 12.55 -16.55
N GLU A 327 11.32 12.25 -17.78
CA GLU A 327 10.45 11.70 -18.82
C GLU A 327 10.01 10.27 -18.48
N VAL A 328 10.91 9.43 -17.94
CA VAL A 328 10.56 8.06 -17.51
C VAL A 328 9.58 8.08 -16.34
N LYS A 329 9.70 9.03 -15.39
CA LYS A 329 8.73 9.22 -14.31
C LYS A 329 7.34 9.55 -14.83
N GLU A 330 7.25 10.52 -15.75
CA GLU A 330 5.97 10.89 -16.36
C GLU A 330 5.35 9.70 -17.13
N GLN A 331 6.18 8.96 -17.88
CA GLN A 331 5.78 7.74 -18.56
C GLN A 331 5.30 6.66 -17.58
N PHE A 332 5.98 6.50 -16.45
CA PHE A 332 5.60 5.57 -15.38
C PHE A 332 4.24 5.94 -14.77
N HIS A 333 4.04 7.20 -14.37
CA HIS A 333 2.77 7.66 -13.80
C HIS A 333 1.59 7.56 -14.79
N THR A 334 1.85 7.88 -16.06
CA THR A 334 0.86 7.73 -17.12
C THR A 334 0.49 6.25 -17.32
N HIS A 335 1.49 5.36 -17.30
CA HIS A 335 1.27 3.93 -17.45
C HIS A 335 0.61 3.29 -16.21
N GLU A 336 0.89 3.78 -15.00
CA GLU A 336 0.18 3.41 -13.77
C GLU A 336 -1.32 3.71 -13.87
N GLY A 337 -1.68 4.91 -14.34
CA GLY A 337 -3.09 5.26 -14.60
C GLY A 337 -3.75 4.32 -15.60
N TYR A 338 -3.04 3.95 -16.66
CA TYR A 338 -3.49 2.96 -17.64
C TYR A 338 -3.67 1.56 -17.01
N MET A 339 -2.73 1.12 -16.15
CA MET A 339 -2.81 -0.17 -15.45
C MET A 339 -3.99 -0.25 -14.47
N VAL A 340 -4.32 0.87 -13.81
CA VAL A 340 -5.52 0.99 -13.00
C VAL A 340 -6.76 0.83 -13.88
N GLU A 341 -6.85 1.55 -14.99
CA GLU A 341 -7.98 1.43 -15.93
C GLU A 341 -8.14 0.00 -16.45
N LEU A 342 -7.04 -0.65 -16.84
CA LEU A 342 -7.01 -2.05 -17.27
C LEU A 342 -7.60 -2.98 -16.19
N THR A 343 -7.20 -2.78 -14.93
CA THR A 343 -7.66 -3.57 -13.79
C THR A 343 -9.16 -3.38 -13.51
N THR A 344 -9.69 -2.16 -13.63
CA THR A 344 -11.14 -1.91 -13.42
C THR A 344 -12.03 -2.67 -14.41
N HIS A 345 -11.53 -2.94 -15.61
CA HIS A 345 -12.27 -3.63 -16.67
C HIS A 345 -12.14 -5.16 -16.63
N GLN A 346 -11.19 -5.72 -15.86
CA GLN A 346 -11.04 -7.17 -15.65
C GLN A 346 -12.35 -7.84 -15.24
N GLY A 347 -13.10 -7.22 -14.33
CA GLY A 347 -14.39 -7.73 -13.87
C GLY A 347 -15.44 -7.77 -14.99
N SER A 348 -15.43 -6.79 -15.88
CA SER A 348 -16.34 -6.70 -17.04
C SER A 348 -16.03 -7.77 -18.09
N VAL A 349 -14.75 -7.96 -18.43
CA VAL A 349 -14.30 -9.05 -19.32
C VAL A 349 -14.68 -10.40 -18.74
N GLY A 350 -14.42 -10.63 -17.45
CA GLY A 350 -14.78 -11.87 -16.76
C GLY A 350 -16.30 -12.13 -16.72
N ARG A 351 -17.13 -11.08 -16.60
CA ARG A 351 -18.59 -11.22 -16.69
C ARG A 351 -19.05 -11.65 -18.09
N VAL A 352 -18.47 -11.09 -19.15
CA VAL A 352 -18.80 -11.47 -20.54
C VAL A 352 -18.39 -12.92 -20.80
N LEU A 353 -17.19 -13.33 -20.37
CA LEU A 353 -16.72 -14.71 -20.52
C LEU A 353 -17.61 -15.71 -19.74
N ARG A 354 -18.02 -15.38 -18.51
CA ARG A 354 -18.95 -16.23 -17.74
C ARG A 354 -20.35 -16.29 -18.36
N ALA A 355 -20.85 -15.18 -18.88
CA ALA A 355 -22.14 -15.14 -19.57
C ALA A 355 -22.09 -16.01 -20.84
N GLY A 356 -21.02 -15.94 -21.63
CA GLY A 356 -20.80 -16.82 -22.77
C GLY A 356 -20.71 -18.30 -22.37
N ALA A 357 -19.98 -18.62 -21.31
CA ALA A 357 -19.88 -19.99 -20.80
C ALA A 357 -21.24 -20.55 -20.33
N ALA A 358 -22.06 -19.72 -19.69
CA ALA A 358 -23.41 -20.08 -19.28
C ALA A 358 -24.33 -20.35 -20.48
N LEU A 359 -24.22 -19.53 -21.54
CA LEU A 359 -24.98 -19.73 -22.78
C LEU A 359 -24.65 -21.07 -23.47
N LEU A 360 -23.36 -21.44 -23.50
CA LEU A 360 -22.90 -22.74 -24.01
C LEU A 360 -23.37 -23.93 -23.14
N GLY A 361 -23.61 -23.70 -21.84
CA GLY A 361 -24.06 -24.72 -20.89
C GLY A 361 -25.57 -24.98 -20.90
N GLU A 362 -26.40 -24.04 -21.38
CA GLU A 362 -27.86 -24.17 -21.41
C GLU A 362 -28.37 -25.14 -22.50
N GLY A 363 -27.54 -25.51 -23.47
CA GLY A 363 -27.88 -26.51 -24.51
C GLY A 363 -29.02 -26.12 -25.46
N ASN A 364 -29.42 -24.84 -25.47
CA ASN A 364 -30.53 -24.31 -26.27
C ASN A 364 -30.07 -23.63 -27.59
N LEU A 365 -28.79 -23.77 -27.95
CA LEU A 365 -28.17 -23.16 -29.12
C LEU A 365 -28.09 -24.17 -30.27
N SER A 366 -28.21 -23.69 -31.51
CA SER A 366 -27.83 -24.45 -32.71
C SER A 366 -26.32 -24.77 -32.68
N GLU A 367 -25.89 -25.82 -33.38
CA GLU A 367 -24.48 -26.20 -33.51
C GLU A 367 -23.62 -25.04 -34.10
N GLU A 368 -24.20 -24.27 -35.02
CA GLU A 368 -23.59 -23.08 -35.61
C GLU A 368 -23.46 -21.93 -34.58
N GLU A 369 -24.47 -21.71 -33.75
CA GLU A 369 -24.49 -20.65 -32.72
C GLU A 369 -23.54 -20.98 -31.56
N ASP A 370 -23.46 -22.27 -31.17
CA ASP A 370 -22.53 -22.75 -30.16
C ASP A 370 -21.07 -22.59 -30.62
N SER A 371 -20.77 -22.93 -31.88
CA SER A 371 -19.46 -22.72 -32.49
C SER A 371 -19.05 -21.25 -32.53
N GLU A 372 -19.96 -20.35 -32.97
CA GLU A 372 -19.70 -18.92 -33.04
C GLU A 372 -19.44 -18.32 -31.64
N VAL A 373 -20.25 -18.66 -30.64
CA VAL A 373 -20.06 -18.16 -29.26
C VAL A 373 -18.71 -18.61 -28.68
N ARG A 374 -18.27 -19.85 -28.95
CA ARG A 374 -16.94 -20.33 -28.55
C ARG A 374 -15.83 -19.55 -29.21
N GLU A 375 -15.93 -19.30 -30.51
CA GLU A 375 -14.91 -18.54 -31.24
C GLU A 375 -14.78 -17.11 -30.70
N GLN A 376 -15.91 -16.43 -30.48
CA GLN A 376 -15.93 -15.07 -29.93
C GLN A 376 -15.38 -15.00 -28.50
N MET A 377 -15.69 -15.98 -27.65
CA MET A 377 -15.13 -16.07 -26.29
C MET A 377 -13.61 -16.30 -26.30
N ASN A 378 -13.13 -17.19 -27.17
CA ASN A 378 -11.71 -17.47 -27.31
C ASN A 378 -10.96 -16.23 -27.81
N LEU A 379 -11.50 -15.54 -28.81
CA LEU A 379 -10.92 -14.31 -29.34
C LEU A 379 -10.86 -13.21 -28.28
N LEU A 380 -11.96 -12.98 -27.55
CA LEU A 380 -12.02 -11.99 -26.47
C LEU A 380 -10.99 -12.30 -25.39
N ASN A 381 -10.92 -13.55 -24.92
CA ASN A 381 -9.98 -13.97 -23.90
C ASN A 381 -8.52 -13.82 -24.38
N SER A 382 -8.23 -14.21 -25.62
CA SER A 382 -6.89 -14.08 -26.21
C SER A 382 -6.44 -12.63 -26.31
N ARG A 383 -7.32 -11.72 -26.76
CA ARG A 383 -7.00 -10.29 -26.89
C ARG A 383 -6.78 -9.63 -25.53
N TRP A 384 -7.66 -9.91 -24.58
CA TRP A 384 -7.52 -9.47 -23.19
C TRP A 384 -6.19 -9.93 -22.57
N GLU A 385 -5.86 -11.21 -22.70
CA GLU A 385 -4.64 -11.77 -22.13
C GLU A 385 -3.38 -11.19 -22.78
N HIS A 386 -3.40 -11.03 -24.11
CA HIS A 386 -2.30 -10.38 -24.82
C HIS A 386 -2.10 -8.93 -24.37
N LEU A 387 -3.18 -8.16 -24.27
CA LEU A 387 -3.13 -6.78 -23.78
C LEU A 387 -2.53 -6.73 -22.37
N ARG A 388 -3.05 -7.58 -21.46
CA ARG A 388 -2.61 -7.67 -20.07
C ARG A 388 -1.12 -7.97 -19.94
N VAL A 389 -0.62 -8.97 -20.68
CA VAL A 389 0.79 -9.35 -20.66
C VAL A 389 1.66 -8.20 -21.19
N ALA A 390 1.29 -7.61 -22.33
CA ALA A 390 2.04 -6.51 -22.93
C ALA A 390 2.10 -5.26 -22.01
N SER A 391 1.02 -4.94 -21.30
CA SER A 391 1.01 -3.85 -20.31
C SER A 391 1.91 -4.16 -19.11
N MET A 392 1.85 -5.38 -18.57
CA MET A 392 2.72 -5.78 -17.45
C MET A 392 4.21 -5.76 -17.83
N GLU A 393 4.56 -6.21 -19.04
CA GLU A 393 5.94 -6.13 -19.53
C GLU A 393 6.42 -4.68 -19.65
N ARG A 394 5.55 -3.78 -20.11
CA ARG A 394 5.88 -2.34 -20.18
C ARG A 394 6.07 -1.73 -18.79
N GLN A 395 5.18 -2.02 -17.84
CA GLN A 395 5.32 -1.60 -16.44
C GLN A 395 6.65 -2.07 -15.83
N SER A 396 7.01 -3.35 -16.03
CA SER A 396 8.27 -3.91 -15.55
C SER A 396 9.48 -3.19 -16.15
N ARG A 397 9.46 -2.91 -17.47
CA ARG A 397 10.55 -2.19 -18.13
C ARG A 397 10.67 -0.73 -17.69
N LEU A 398 9.55 -0.03 -17.49
CA LEU A 398 9.57 1.34 -16.96
C LEU A 398 10.19 1.39 -15.57
N HIS A 399 9.83 0.44 -14.71
CA HIS A 399 10.40 0.30 -13.37
C HIS A 399 11.90 0.01 -13.42
N GLU A 400 12.34 -0.96 -14.23
CA GLU A 400 13.75 -1.32 -14.40
C GLU A 400 14.59 -0.13 -14.88
N VAL A 401 14.15 0.57 -15.93
CA VAL A 401 14.87 1.74 -16.46
C VAL A 401 14.91 2.89 -15.45
N LEU A 402 13.82 3.13 -14.72
CA LEU A 402 13.80 4.15 -13.68
C LEU A 402 14.83 3.86 -12.58
N MET A 403 14.96 2.59 -12.18
CA MET A 403 15.94 2.18 -11.15
C MET A 403 17.37 2.26 -11.64
N GLU A 404 17.63 1.84 -12.87
CA GLU A 404 18.95 1.96 -13.47
C GLU A 404 19.39 3.43 -13.52
N LEU A 405 18.52 4.33 -13.98
CA LEU A 405 18.84 5.76 -14.04
C LEU A 405 19.02 6.38 -12.66
N GLN A 406 18.20 6.01 -11.67
CA GLN A 406 18.38 6.46 -10.29
C GLN A 406 19.70 5.98 -9.70
N HIS A 407 20.04 4.71 -9.90
CA HIS A 407 21.31 4.14 -9.45
C HIS A 407 22.49 4.85 -10.12
N GLN A 408 22.40 5.11 -11.42
CA GLN A 408 23.43 5.84 -12.16
C GLN A 408 23.62 7.27 -11.61
N GLN A 409 22.55 8.00 -11.28
CA GLN A 409 22.65 9.34 -10.68
C GLN A 409 23.29 9.29 -9.28
N LEU A 410 22.94 8.29 -8.46
CA LEU A 410 23.55 8.11 -7.14
C LEU A 410 25.04 7.72 -7.22
N GLN A 411 25.40 6.88 -8.18
CA GLN A 411 26.80 6.52 -8.41
C GLN A 411 27.61 7.73 -8.88
N GLN A 412 27.09 8.52 -9.82
CA GLN A 412 27.74 9.76 -10.27
C GLN A 412 27.98 10.74 -9.11
N LEU A 413 27.01 10.89 -8.21
CA LEU A 413 27.15 11.71 -7.01
C LEU A 413 28.21 11.15 -6.05
N THR A 414 28.25 9.82 -5.87
CA THR A 414 29.24 9.15 -5.03
C THR A 414 30.66 9.36 -5.57
N ASP A 415 30.85 9.18 -6.87
CA ASP A 415 32.15 9.36 -7.53
C ASP A 415 32.60 10.83 -7.43
N TRP A 416 31.68 11.77 -7.67
CA TRP A 416 31.96 13.21 -7.51
C TRP A 416 32.36 13.55 -6.07
N LEU A 417 31.65 12.99 -5.09
CA LEU A 417 31.92 13.18 -3.68
C LEU A 417 33.30 12.69 -3.26
N ASP A 418 33.76 11.57 -3.80
CA ASP A 418 35.09 11.01 -3.53
C ASP A 418 36.20 11.89 -4.13
N VAL A 419 36.01 12.38 -5.35
CA VAL A 419 36.93 13.34 -5.99
C VAL A 419 37.00 14.66 -5.20
N THR A 420 35.84 15.17 -4.76
CA THR A 420 35.75 16.40 -3.97
C THR A 420 36.39 16.23 -2.59
N GLU A 421 36.24 15.06 -1.94
CA GLU A 421 36.93 14.77 -0.68
C GLU A 421 38.46 14.77 -0.87
N ALA A 422 38.96 14.16 -1.95
CA ALA A 422 40.38 14.19 -2.27
C ALA A 422 40.88 15.62 -2.56
N ARG A 423 40.06 16.46 -3.21
CA ARG A 423 40.36 17.89 -3.42
C ARG A 423 40.44 18.65 -2.09
N ILE A 424 39.45 18.51 -1.21
CA ILE A 424 39.43 19.13 0.12
C ILE A 424 40.66 18.74 0.96
N LYS A 425 41.02 17.45 0.98
CA LYS A 425 42.21 16.97 1.73
C LYS A 425 43.51 17.55 1.20
N ARG A 426 43.66 17.67 -0.13
CA ARG A 426 44.85 18.29 -0.74
C ARG A 426 44.97 19.76 -0.39
N MET A 427 43.87 20.51 -0.49
CA MET A 427 43.85 21.94 -0.18
C MET A 427 44.11 22.20 1.31
N GLY A 428 43.52 21.39 2.21
CA GLY A 428 43.78 21.51 3.65
C GLY A 428 45.19 21.10 4.10
N ALA A 429 45.91 20.28 3.31
CA ALA A 429 47.29 19.90 3.58
C ALA A 429 48.31 20.88 2.98
N GLN A 430 47.87 21.79 2.11
CA GLN A 430 48.74 22.76 1.45
C GLN A 430 49.12 23.86 2.45
N GLN A 431 50.43 24.14 2.57
CA GLN A 431 50.89 25.26 3.38
C GLN A 431 50.58 26.58 2.68
N LEU A 432 50.37 27.64 3.46
CA LEU A 432 50.24 29.00 2.93
C LEU A 432 51.48 29.35 2.10
N GLY A 433 51.25 29.91 0.91
CA GLY A 433 52.34 30.29 0.03
C GLY A 433 53.23 31.39 0.63
N PRO A 434 54.51 31.47 0.23
CA PRO A 434 55.46 32.45 0.75
C PRO A 434 55.13 33.90 0.37
N ASP A 435 54.33 34.14 -0.67
CA ASP A 435 53.93 35.48 -1.10
C ASP A 435 52.40 35.69 -1.18
N LEU A 436 52.01 36.96 -1.33
CA LEU A 436 50.60 37.37 -1.36
C LEU A 436 49.87 36.89 -2.63
N GLU A 437 50.60 36.59 -3.70
CA GLU A 437 50.02 36.14 -4.96
C GLU A 437 49.68 34.63 -4.88
N ASP A 438 50.52 33.85 -4.20
CA ASP A 438 50.25 32.45 -3.87
C ASP A 438 49.02 32.31 -2.96
N VAL A 439 48.88 33.16 -1.94
CA VAL A 439 47.71 33.16 -1.05
C VAL A 439 46.44 33.55 -1.80
N LYS A 440 46.49 34.55 -2.68
CA LYS A 440 45.34 34.90 -3.56
C LYS A 440 44.94 33.73 -4.45
N TYR A 441 45.91 33.03 -5.03
CA TYR A 441 45.65 31.85 -5.85
C TYR A 441 44.96 30.74 -5.05
N GLN A 442 45.40 30.49 -3.81
CA GLN A 442 44.76 29.53 -2.90
C GLN A 442 43.31 29.94 -2.60
N VAL A 443 43.05 31.20 -2.30
CA VAL A 443 41.68 31.71 -2.03
C VAL A 443 40.76 31.52 -3.23
N GLU A 444 41.23 31.79 -4.45
CA GLU A 444 40.41 31.61 -5.65
C GLU A 444 40.07 30.13 -5.88
N GLU A 445 41.03 29.22 -5.68
CA GLU A 445 40.77 27.77 -5.74
C GLU A 445 39.73 27.31 -4.70
N HIS A 446 39.76 27.89 -3.49
CA HIS A 446 38.76 27.63 -2.43
C HIS A 446 37.37 28.14 -2.81
N LYS A 447 37.30 29.30 -3.47
CA LYS A 447 36.04 29.88 -3.93
C LYS A 447 35.39 29.03 -5.03
N LEU A 448 36.18 28.57 -5.99
CA LEU A 448 35.70 27.65 -7.04
C LEU A 448 35.14 26.34 -6.45
N LEU A 449 35.82 25.79 -5.44
CA LEU A 449 35.32 24.60 -4.73
C LEU A 449 33.96 24.86 -4.03
N GLN A 450 33.76 26.05 -3.48
CA GLN A 450 32.49 26.42 -2.85
C GLN A 450 31.36 26.50 -3.89
N GLU A 451 31.61 27.15 -5.02
CA GLU A 451 30.63 27.24 -6.12
C GLU A 451 30.25 25.83 -6.63
N ASP A 452 31.22 24.92 -6.77
CA ASP A 452 30.98 23.52 -7.14
C ASP A 452 30.09 22.79 -6.10
N LEU A 453 30.33 23.00 -4.79
CA LEU A 453 29.55 22.40 -3.70
C LEU A 453 28.10 22.91 -3.67
N GLU A 454 27.89 24.21 -3.89
CA GLU A 454 26.57 24.82 -3.93
C GLU A 454 25.73 24.31 -5.11
N LEU A 455 26.35 24.15 -6.28
CA LEU A 455 25.69 23.57 -7.46
C LEU A 455 25.31 22.11 -7.24
N GLU A 456 26.20 21.31 -6.66
CA GLU A 456 25.92 19.90 -6.42
C GLU A 456 24.86 19.69 -5.32
N GLN A 457 24.77 20.59 -4.33
CA GLN A 457 23.68 20.58 -3.33
C GLN A 457 22.30 20.68 -3.99
N VAL A 458 22.15 21.48 -5.06
CA VAL A 458 20.88 21.57 -5.82
C VAL A 458 20.55 20.22 -6.48
N ARG A 459 21.56 19.53 -7.02
CA ARG A 459 21.39 18.19 -7.61
C ARG A 459 20.98 17.16 -6.56
N VAL A 460 21.61 17.16 -5.38
CA VAL A 460 21.25 16.30 -4.26
C VAL A 460 19.82 16.54 -3.79
N ASN A 461 19.40 17.81 -3.66
CA ASN A 461 18.03 18.16 -3.28
C ASN A 461 16.99 17.64 -4.30
N SER A 462 17.33 17.66 -5.59
CA SER A 462 16.51 17.08 -6.66
C SER A 462 16.44 15.54 -6.55
N LEU A 463 17.58 14.89 -6.26
CA LEU A 463 17.70 13.45 -6.03
C LEU A 463 16.91 12.95 -4.81
N THR A 464 16.88 13.70 -3.70
CA THR A 464 16.03 13.38 -2.53
C THR A 464 14.55 13.37 -2.86
N HIS A 465 14.11 14.18 -3.83
CA HIS A 465 12.74 14.19 -4.30
C HIS A 465 12.48 13.16 -5.43
N MET A 466 13.51 12.47 -5.90
CA MET A 466 13.49 11.55 -7.04
C MET A 466 13.29 10.08 -6.64
N VAL A 467 13.44 9.72 -5.36
CA VAL A 467 13.30 8.35 -4.83
C VAL A 467 11.84 7.94 -4.84
N VAL A 468 11.37 7.53 -6.02
CA VAL A 468 10.05 6.97 -6.25
C VAL A 468 10.24 5.47 -6.45
N VAL A 469 10.01 4.72 -5.38
CA VAL A 469 9.73 3.27 -5.34
C VAL A 469 10.92 2.32 -5.50
N VAL A 470 11.91 2.34 -4.59
CA VAL A 470 12.69 1.11 -4.27
C VAL A 470 12.77 0.98 -2.78
N ASP A 471 12.14 -0.07 -2.26
CA ASP A 471 12.28 -0.66 -0.94
C ASP A 471 12.59 0.35 0.19
N GLU A 472 11.60 0.61 1.05
CA GLU A 472 11.66 1.48 2.26
C GLU A 472 12.87 1.20 3.19
N SER A 473 13.69 0.19 2.88
CA SER A 473 14.91 -0.16 3.61
C SER A 473 16.24 0.31 2.98
N SER A 474 16.30 0.68 1.70
CA SER A 474 17.58 0.94 1.00
C SER A 474 17.70 2.32 0.34
N GLY A 475 16.61 2.86 -0.21
CA GLY A 475 16.62 4.16 -0.91
C GLY A 475 16.87 5.34 0.04
N ASP A 476 16.11 5.41 1.13
CA ASP A 476 16.19 6.51 2.11
C ASP A 476 17.53 6.54 2.86
N SER A 477 18.15 5.38 3.09
CA SER A 477 19.46 5.31 3.73
C SER A 477 20.59 5.79 2.82
N ALA A 478 20.50 5.55 1.51
CA ALA A 478 21.58 5.89 0.58
C ALA A 478 21.60 7.39 0.28
N THR A 479 20.45 8.00 0.01
CA THR A 479 20.33 9.46 -0.22
C THR A 479 20.61 10.24 1.06
N ALA A 480 20.07 9.82 2.21
CA ALA A 480 20.36 10.48 3.48
C ALA A 480 21.83 10.36 3.90
N ALA A 481 22.47 9.22 3.63
CA ALA A 481 23.91 9.07 3.86
C ALA A 481 24.74 9.96 2.93
N LEU A 482 24.35 10.11 1.67
CA LEU A 482 25.02 11.01 0.72
C LEU A 482 24.79 12.49 1.10
N GLU A 483 23.59 12.86 1.52
CA GLU A 483 23.26 14.21 2.01
C GLU A 483 24.05 14.55 3.27
N SER A 484 24.11 13.65 4.25
CA SER A 484 24.93 13.82 5.46
C SER A 484 26.42 13.99 5.12
N LYS A 485 26.95 13.16 4.20
CA LYS A 485 28.34 13.29 3.72
C LYS A 485 28.59 14.61 3.01
N LEU A 486 27.64 15.09 2.21
CA LEU A 486 27.77 16.37 1.50
C LEU A 486 27.76 17.53 2.51
N GLN A 487 26.85 17.52 3.48
CA GLN A 487 26.74 18.55 4.52
C GLN A 487 28.01 18.65 5.39
N VAL A 488 28.60 17.52 5.80
CA VAL A 488 29.88 17.49 6.52
C VAL A 488 31.01 18.10 5.70
N ARG A 489 31.01 17.88 4.38
CA ARG A 489 32.05 18.39 3.47
C ARG A 489 31.87 19.88 3.16
N THR A 490 30.63 20.35 3.01
CA THR A 490 30.31 21.78 2.92
C THR A 490 30.78 22.52 4.18
N GLN A 491 30.53 21.95 5.36
CA GLN A 491 31.04 22.46 6.63
C GLN A 491 32.57 22.48 6.68
N SER A 492 33.23 21.43 6.18
CA SER A 492 34.70 21.33 6.13
C SER A 492 35.31 22.36 5.18
N ALA A 493 34.70 22.59 4.01
CA ALA A 493 35.11 23.61 3.05
C ALA A 493 34.96 25.04 3.63
N LEU A 494 33.85 25.31 4.33
CA LEU A 494 33.64 26.57 5.06
C LEU A 494 34.68 26.78 6.17
N THR A 495 35.10 25.70 6.85
CA THR A 495 36.11 25.78 7.90
C THR A 495 37.49 26.10 7.33
N LEU A 496 37.85 25.54 6.16
CA LEU A 496 39.10 25.89 5.47
C LEU A 496 39.17 27.39 5.11
N HIS A 497 38.04 28.00 4.75
CA HIS A 497 37.97 29.44 4.49
C HIS A 497 38.23 30.28 5.76
N THR A 498 37.84 29.81 6.95
CA THR A 498 38.09 30.54 8.21
C THR A 498 39.56 30.53 8.67
N PHE A 499 40.39 29.66 8.10
CA PHE A 499 41.83 29.56 8.40
C PHE A 499 42.73 30.28 7.39
N CYS A 500 42.17 30.90 6.36
CA CYS A 500 42.89 31.80 5.46
C CYS A 500 42.57 33.26 5.87
N PRO A 501 43.45 33.93 6.65
CA PRO A 501 43.22 35.29 7.15
C PRO A 501 43.25 36.37 6.06
#